data_AF-A0A1F5BT46-F1
#
_entry.id   AF-A0A1F5BT46-F1
#
_cell.length_a   1.000
_cell.length_b   1.000
_cell.length_c   1.000
_cell.angle_alpha   90.00
_cell.angle_beta   90.00
_cell.angle_gamma   90.00
#
_symmetry.space_group_name_H-M   'P 1'
#
loop_
_entity.id
_entity.type
_entity.pdbx_description
1 polymer ?
#
loop_
_entity_poly.entity_id
_entity_poly.type
_entity_poly.pdbx_seq_one_letter_code
_entity_poly.pdbx_strand_id
1 'polypeptide(L)'
;MTARKALCLSPLLLGIALVSALARPSESPQNESYVALGPFFQEKRVTIVVTDSGLGGLSVVAEAIRKMKEARIFERADFVFFNALFSNEGGYNSLKTRPEKILVFDSALESLHRNFHPDLILIGCNTLSVLYKDTQFSKRTKIPVVGIVNTGVELIANGMRDHAEASVIIFGTPTTISEGTYQEGLMKKGFAAERIHAQSCPELESFIENDPQGDEAEMLISGFVSEALQKLPSPPPPLLVSLNCTHYGYSLPFWEKAFAEAGVTPLPILNPNSRMTDILANREYVGRHHKTEVSIKVVSMVEISRQKIESLAPWLGQISPETAEALRRQEHRPSLFEWNKFVSR
;
A
#
# COMPACT_ATOMS: atom_id res chain seq x y z
N MET A 1 -69.81 28.85 46.07
CA MET A 1 -69.37 28.96 47.48
C MET A 1 -69.29 27.56 48.08
N THR A 2 -68.43 27.38 49.10
CA THR A 2 -68.04 26.12 49.80
C THR A 2 -67.23 25.12 48.96
N ALA A 3 -65.90 25.02 49.04
CA ALA A 3 -64.96 24.74 50.14
C ALA A 3 -64.92 23.26 50.58
N ARG A 4 -63.79 22.59 50.33
CA ARG A 4 -63.19 21.54 51.18
C ARG A 4 -61.70 21.36 50.84
N LYS A 5 -60.85 21.97 51.68
CA LYS A 5 -59.55 21.43 52.15
C LYS A 5 -59.89 20.23 53.08
N ALA A 6 -59.07 19.26 53.46
CA ALA A 6 -57.71 18.79 53.19
C ALA A 6 -57.56 17.50 54.04
N LEU A 7 -56.66 16.57 53.71
CA LEU A 7 -55.90 15.71 54.65
C LEU A 7 -54.86 14.95 53.80
N CYS A 8 -53.60 15.39 53.73
CA CYS A 8 -52.49 15.12 54.65
C CYS A 8 -52.06 13.64 54.63
N LEU A 9 -50.98 13.34 53.91
CA LEU A 9 -49.99 12.31 54.26
C LEU A 9 -48.76 12.42 53.35
N SER A 10 -47.60 12.55 53.99
CA SER A 10 -46.24 12.43 53.46
C SER A 10 -45.45 11.58 54.45
N PRO A 11 -44.27 11.06 54.10
CA PRO A 11 -43.95 10.23 52.95
C PRO A 11 -43.34 8.89 53.42
N LEU A 12 -43.55 7.80 52.67
CA LEU A 12 -42.76 6.58 52.84
C LEU A 12 -41.70 6.54 51.73
N LEU A 13 -40.43 6.67 52.12
CA LEU A 13 -39.29 6.45 51.25
C LEU A 13 -39.34 5.02 50.72
N LEU A 14 -39.47 4.85 49.40
CA LEU A 14 -39.08 3.63 48.71
C LEU A 14 -37.94 3.99 47.75
N GLY A 15 -36.73 3.62 48.14
CA GLY A 15 -35.54 3.73 47.30
C GLY A 15 -35.67 2.80 46.10
N ILE A 16 -35.86 3.36 44.92
CA ILE A 16 -35.68 2.66 43.65
C ILE A 16 -34.20 2.75 43.31
N ALA A 17 -33.49 1.63 43.46
CA ALA A 17 -32.17 1.48 42.90
C ALA A 17 -32.28 1.49 41.37
N LEU A 18 -31.99 2.62 40.73
CA LEU A 18 -31.69 2.66 39.31
C LEU A 18 -30.37 1.91 39.10
N VAL A 19 -30.46 0.67 38.63
CA VAL A 19 -29.32 0.00 38.00
C VAL A 19 -29.10 0.73 36.68
N SER A 20 -28.19 1.69 36.67
CA SER A 20 -27.65 2.25 35.44
C SER A 20 -26.95 1.12 34.70
N ALA A 21 -27.61 0.54 33.70
CA ALA A 21 -26.95 -0.27 32.70
C ALA A 21 -25.98 0.67 31.97
N LEU A 22 -24.73 0.72 32.45
CA LEU A 22 -23.61 1.28 31.72
C LEU A 22 -23.54 0.49 30.42
N ALA A 23 -24.04 1.09 29.34
CA ALA A 23 -23.81 0.61 28.00
C ALA A 23 -22.30 0.50 27.84
N ARG A 24 -21.80 -0.74 27.76
CA ARG A 24 -20.41 -1.00 27.41
C ARG A 24 -20.16 -0.32 26.05
N PRO A 25 -18.97 0.26 25.82
CA PRO A 25 -18.62 0.70 24.48
C PRO A 25 -18.81 -0.50 23.57
N SER A 26 -19.61 -0.33 22.52
CA SER A 26 -19.75 -1.33 21.47
C SER A 26 -18.36 -1.62 20.92
N GLU A 27 -17.86 -2.83 21.16
CA GLU A 27 -16.66 -3.32 20.49
C GLU A 27 -16.87 -3.15 18.99
N SER A 28 -16.02 -2.33 18.38
CA SER A 28 -15.94 -2.17 16.93
C SER A 28 -15.72 -3.54 16.29
N PRO A 29 -16.33 -3.83 15.13
CA PRO A 29 -16.14 -5.12 14.46
C PRO A 29 -14.65 -5.34 14.23
N GLN A 30 -14.17 -6.51 14.64
CA GLN A 30 -12.77 -6.91 14.61
C GLN A 30 -12.22 -6.72 13.18
N ASN A 31 -11.26 -5.80 13.05
CA ASN A 31 -10.55 -5.55 11.80
C ASN A 31 -9.78 -6.82 11.40
N GLU A 32 -10.15 -7.42 10.28
CA GLU A 32 -9.33 -8.44 9.62
C GLU A 32 -7.94 -7.84 9.33
N SER A 33 -6.90 -8.45 9.91
CA SER A 33 -5.49 -8.31 9.52
C SER A 33 -4.75 -7.02 9.97
N TYR A 34 -4.60 -6.81 11.28
CA TYR A 34 -3.32 -6.24 11.75
C TYR A 34 -2.38 -7.40 12.05
N VAL A 35 -1.38 -7.57 11.18
CA VAL A 35 -0.29 -8.53 11.43
C VAL A 35 0.33 -8.19 12.79
N ALA A 36 0.37 -9.15 13.71
CA ALA A 36 0.88 -8.92 15.06
C ALA A 36 2.40 -8.74 15.02
N LEU A 37 2.85 -7.48 14.96
CA LEU A 37 4.27 -7.09 14.91
C LEU A 37 4.90 -6.92 16.30
N GLY A 38 4.20 -7.29 17.39
CA GLY A 38 4.70 -7.16 18.76
C GLY A 38 6.10 -7.78 18.97
N PRO A 39 6.30 -9.08 18.63
CA PRO A 39 7.61 -9.71 18.73
C PRO A 39 8.67 -9.03 17.85
N PHE A 40 8.30 -8.61 16.64
CA PHE A 40 9.20 -7.89 15.72
C PHE A 40 9.79 -6.63 16.38
N PHE A 41 9.00 -5.85 17.11
CA PHE A 41 9.49 -4.64 17.79
C PHE A 41 10.36 -4.89 19.02
N GLN A 42 10.37 -6.10 19.56
CA GLN A 42 11.20 -6.46 20.71
C GLN A 42 12.64 -6.79 20.31
N GLU A 43 12.87 -7.14 19.05
CA GLU A 43 14.20 -7.41 18.52
C GLU A 43 15.11 -6.19 18.58
N LYS A 44 16.42 -6.43 18.61
CA LYS A 44 17.44 -5.36 18.52
C LYS A 44 17.92 -5.14 17.10
N ARG A 45 17.92 -6.22 16.31
CA ARG A 45 18.39 -6.25 14.93
C ARG A 45 17.34 -6.95 14.10
N VAL A 46 16.94 -6.33 13.00
CA VAL A 46 15.87 -6.86 12.13
C VAL A 46 16.29 -6.81 10.67
N THR A 47 15.84 -7.81 9.92
CA THR A 47 15.90 -7.86 8.46
C THR A 47 14.51 -7.66 7.87
N ILE A 48 14.34 -6.58 7.11
CA ILE A 48 13.07 -6.22 6.46
C ILE A 48 13.25 -6.37 4.95
N VAL A 49 12.49 -7.26 4.33
CA VAL A 49 12.52 -7.40 2.88
C VAL A 49 11.30 -6.73 2.27
N VAL A 50 11.52 -5.81 1.34
CA VAL A 50 10.47 -5.21 0.51
C VAL A 50 10.51 -5.84 -0.87
N THR A 51 9.40 -6.45 -1.30
CA THR A 51 9.29 -7.07 -2.63
C THR A 51 8.35 -6.28 -3.53
N ASP A 52 8.74 -6.10 -4.78
CA ASP A 52 7.99 -5.40 -5.82
C ASP A 52 8.24 -6.07 -7.19
N SER A 53 7.33 -5.91 -8.15
CA SER A 53 7.48 -6.50 -9.50
C SER A 53 8.18 -5.56 -10.49
N GLY A 54 8.69 -4.43 -10.03
CA GLY A 54 9.54 -3.48 -10.75
C GLY A 54 10.32 -2.66 -9.74
N LEU A 55 10.59 -1.38 -10.03
CA LEU A 55 11.37 -0.48 -9.16
C LEU A 55 10.52 0.49 -8.33
N GLY A 56 9.19 0.47 -8.51
CA GLY A 56 8.21 1.26 -7.78
C GLY A 56 8.41 1.24 -6.26
N GLY A 57 8.54 0.03 -5.71
CA GLY A 57 8.66 -0.21 -4.27
C GLY A 57 9.95 0.33 -3.64
N LEU A 58 10.93 0.83 -4.40
CA LEU A 58 12.09 1.53 -3.83
C LEU A 58 11.67 2.79 -3.07
N SER A 59 10.58 3.46 -3.48
CA SER A 59 9.99 4.57 -2.73
C SER A 59 9.49 4.13 -1.34
N VAL A 60 8.90 2.93 -1.24
CA VAL A 60 8.49 2.32 0.03
C VAL A 60 9.71 2.05 0.90
N VAL A 61 10.81 1.54 0.33
CA VAL A 61 12.06 1.32 1.08
C VAL A 61 12.67 2.62 1.57
N ALA A 62 12.71 3.65 0.72
CA ALA A 62 13.25 4.96 1.07
C ALA A 62 12.50 5.56 2.27
N GLU A 63 11.17 5.54 2.24
CA GLU A 63 10.33 5.97 3.35
C GLU A 63 10.51 5.10 4.60
N ALA A 64 10.63 3.78 4.45
CA ALA A 64 10.86 2.87 5.57
C ALA A 64 12.20 3.16 6.27
N ILE A 65 13.27 3.38 5.51
CA ILE A 65 14.58 3.74 6.05
C ILE A 65 14.52 5.08 6.78
N ARG A 66 13.92 6.10 6.16
CA ARG A 66 13.75 7.42 6.78
C ARG A 66 13.02 7.31 8.13
N LYS A 67 11.87 6.65 8.15
CA LYS A 67 11.07 6.44 9.38
C LYS A 67 11.80 5.62 10.43
N MET A 68 12.54 4.57 10.04
CA MET A 68 13.31 3.75 10.99
C MET A 68 14.44 4.53 11.66
N LYS A 69 15.10 5.42 10.91
CA LYS A 69 16.15 6.30 11.46
C LYS A 69 15.55 7.32 12.43
N GLU A 70 14.39 7.89 12.11
CA GLU A 70 13.67 8.85 12.96
C GLU A 70 13.13 8.18 14.24
N ALA A 71 12.49 7.02 14.10
CA ALA A 71 11.82 6.32 15.19
C ALA A 71 12.80 5.69 16.19
N ARG A 72 14.01 5.31 15.78
CA ARG A 72 15.06 4.76 16.66
C ARG A 72 14.63 3.54 17.48
N ILE A 73 13.83 2.66 16.85
CA ILE A 73 13.23 1.48 17.47
C ILE A 73 14.21 0.31 17.59
N PHE A 74 15.18 0.21 16.68
CA PHE A 74 16.14 -0.91 16.60
C PHE A 74 17.58 -0.40 16.74
N GLU A 75 18.51 -1.25 17.19
CA GLU A 75 19.96 -0.96 17.08
C GLU A 75 20.38 -0.99 15.61
N ARG A 76 19.83 -1.95 14.84
CA ARG A 76 20.11 -2.11 13.40
C ARG A 76 18.88 -2.60 12.63
N ALA A 77 18.65 -2.03 11.46
CA ALA A 77 17.67 -2.50 10.48
C ALA A 77 18.34 -2.73 9.12
N ASP A 78 18.41 -3.99 8.71
CA ASP A 78 18.92 -4.40 7.41
C ASP A 78 17.76 -4.54 6.42
N PHE A 79 17.79 -3.73 5.35
CA PHE A 79 16.78 -3.75 4.30
C PHE A 79 17.26 -4.55 3.09
N VAL A 80 16.32 -5.26 2.46
CA VAL A 80 16.53 -5.84 1.13
C VAL A 80 15.37 -5.43 0.26
N PHE A 81 15.66 -4.76 -0.85
CA PHE A 81 14.71 -4.63 -1.94
C PHE A 81 14.87 -5.84 -2.86
N PHE A 82 13.84 -6.67 -2.94
CA PHE A 82 13.77 -7.83 -3.81
C PHE A 82 12.91 -7.49 -5.02
N ASN A 83 13.55 -7.31 -6.18
CA ASN A 83 12.82 -7.15 -7.43
C ASN A 83 12.36 -8.52 -7.93
N ALA A 84 11.06 -8.75 -7.87
CA ALA A 84 10.39 -9.95 -8.35
C ALA A 84 10.09 -9.91 -9.86
N LEU A 85 10.54 -8.89 -10.60
CA LEU A 85 10.56 -8.93 -12.05
C LEU A 85 11.46 -10.08 -12.52
N PHE A 86 10.95 -10.89 -13.45
CA PHE A 86 11.59 -12.14 -13.87
C PHE A 86 12.11 -12.14 -15.32
N SER A 87 11.68 -11.16 -16.14
CA SER A 87 12.11 -11.02 -17.53
C SER A 87 12.16 -9.56 -17.96
N ASN A 88 13.04 -9.24 -18.90
CA ASN A 88 13.05 -7.96 -19.62
C ASN A 88 11.92 -7.85 -20.66
N GLU A 89 11.34 -8.98 -21.08
CA GLU A 89 10.28 -9.03 -22.08
C GLU A 89 8.88 -8.76 -21.50
N GLY A 90 8.75 -8.75 -20.17
CA GLY A 90 7.49 -8.43 -19.49
C GLY A 90 7.46 -8.91 -18.03
N GLY A 91 6.51 -8.35 -17.27
CA GLY A 91 6.30 -8.66 -15.86
C GLY A 91 5.01 -9.44 -15.58
N TYR A 92 4.49 -9.32 -14.35
CA TYR A 92 3.29 -10.06 -13.94
C TYR A 92 2.04 -9.69 -14.75
N ASN A 93 1.93 -8.45 -15.24
CA ASN A 93 0.79 -8.03 -16.05
C ASN A 93 0.80 -8.63 -17.47
N SER A 94 1.95 -9.11 -17.98
CA SER A 94 2.03 -9.77 -19.30
C SER A 94 1.76 -11.27 -19.24
N LEU A 95 1.74 -11.89 -18.05
CA LEU A 95 1.39 -13.29 -17.89
C LEU A 95 -0.10 -13.54 -18.24
N LYS A 96 -0.34 -14.57 -19.04
CA LYS A 96 -1.64 -14.87 -19.66
C LYS A 96 -2.71 -15.22 -18.62
N THR A 97 -2.31 -15.95 -17.57
CA THR A 97 -3.27 -16.50 -16.61
C THR A 97 -2.94 -16.14 -15.16
N ARG A 98 -3.97 -16.03 -14.33
CA ARG A 98 -3.81 -15.80 -12.88
C ARG A 98 -3.00 -16.90 -12.17
N PRO A 99 -3.19 -18.20 -12.46
CA PRO A 99 -2.34 -19.25 -11.88
C PRO A 99 -0.85 -19.10 -12.19
N GLU A 100 -0.48 -18.67 -13.40
CA GLU A 100 0.92 -18.40 -13.75
C GLU A 100 1.50 -17.30 -12.86
N LYS A 101 0.77 -16.19 -12.68
CA LYS A 101 1.17 -15.08 -11.81
C LYS A 101 1.39 -15.55 -10.37
N ILE A 102 0.49 -16.39 -9.85
CA ILE A 102 0.59 -16.93 -8.48
C ILE A 102 1.80 -17.84 -8.33
N LEU A 103 2.04 -18.76 -9.27
CA LEU A 103 3.14 -19.71 -9.20
C LEU A 103 4.51 -19.03 -9.33
N VAL A 104 4.63 -18.04 -10.19
CA VAL A 104 5.85 -17.24 -10.32
C VAL A 104 6.09 -16.43 -9.04
N PHE A 105 5.06 -15.80 -8.48
CA PHE A 105 5.22 -15.03 -7.24
C PHE A 105 5.54 -15.93 -6.03
N ASP A 106 4.91 -17.09 -5.93
CA ASP A 106 5.20 -18.09 -4.91
C ASP A 106 6.68 -18.51 -4.93
N SER A 107 7.21 -18.79 -6.12
CA SER A 107 8.63 -19.11 -6.31
C SER A 107 9.56 -17.96 -5.92
N ALA A 108 9.18 -16.71 -6.23
CA ALA A 108 9.91 -15.52 -5.81
C ALA A 108 9.93 -15.37 -4.27
N LEU A 109 8.79 -15.55 -3.60
CA LEU A 109 8.69 -15.49 -2.14
C LEU A 109 9.49 -16.60 -1.44
N GLU A 110 9.43 -17.82 -1.97
CA GLU A 110 10.22 -18.95 -1.47
C GLU A 110 11.72 -18.68 -1.60
N SER A 111 12.15 -18.10 -2.73
CA SER A 111 13.56 -17.73 -2.90
C SER A 111 13.98 -16.57 -2.00
N LEU A 112 13.13 -15.55 -1.87
CA LEU A 112 13.32 -14.43 -0.96
C LEU A 112 13.54 -14.93 0.48
N HIS A 113 12.67 -15.81 0.96
CA HIS A 113 12.78 -16.38 2.29
C HIS A 113 14.09 -17.15 2.49
N ARG A 114 14.43 -18.06 1.57
CA ARG A 114 15.66 -18.87 1.65
C ARG A 114 16.95 -18.05 1.63
N ASN A 115 16.98 -16.95 0.86
CA ASN A 115 18.20 -16.16 0.68
C ASN A 115 18.40 -15.11 1.78
N PHE A 116 17.33 -14.57 2.35
CA PHE A 116 17.41 -13.37 3.21
C PHE A 116 16.87 -13.56 4.62
N HIS A 117 16.14 -14.64 4.92
CA HIS A 117 15.61 -14.95 6.26
C HIS A 117 14.96 -13.72 6.96
N PRO A 118 13.95 -13.08 6.34
CA PRO A 118 13.38 -11.85 6.87
C PRO A 118 12.64 -12.05 8.20
N ASP A 119 12.72 -11.03 9.06
CA ASP A 119 11.84 -10.87 10.21
C ASP A 119 10.48 -10.26 9.81
N LEU A 120 10.45 -9.54 8.69
CA LEU A 120 9.27 -8.91 8.11
C LEU A 120 9.37 -8.83 6.59
N ILE A 121 8.29 -9.18 5.89
CA ILE A 121 8.15 -8.98 4.45
C ILE A 121 7.10 -7.90 4.18
N LEU A 122 7.46 -6.90 3.39
CA LEU A 122 6.55 -5.89 2.86
C LEU A 122 6.36 -6.15 1.36
N ILE A 123 5.14 -6.42 0.93
CA ILE A 123 4.80 -6.50 -0.50
C ILE A 123 4.39 -5.10 -0.95
N GLY A 124 5.37 -4.33 -1.43
CA GLY A 124 5.15 -2.97 -1.90
C GLY A 124 4.27 -2.94 -3.15
N CYS A 125 4.40 -3.94 -4.03
CA CYS A 125 3.65 -3.98 -5.27
C CYS A 125 2.15 -4.30 -5.05
N ASN A 126 1.29 -3.51 -5.67
CA ASN A 126 -0.16 -3.69 -5.68
C ASN A 126 -0.56 -4.99 -6.40
N THR A 127 -0.01 -5.23 -7.60
CA THR A 127 -0.24 -6.45 -8.39
C THR A 127 0.11 -7.71 -7.58
N LEU A 128 1.27 -7.71 -6.90
CA LEU A 128 1.69 -8.86 -6.10
C LEU A 128 0.83 -9.02 -4.84
N SER A 129 0.44 -7.90 -4.22
CA SER A 129 -0.38 -7.92 -3.01
C SER A 129 -1.77 -8.54 -3.23
N VAL A 130 -2.43 -8.28 -4.36
CA VAL A 130 -3.75 -8.88 -4.67
C VAL A 130 -3.67 -10.38 -4.95
N LEU A 131 -2.49 -10.89 -5.34
CA LEU A 131 -2.24 -12.32 -5.59
C LEU A 131 -1.75 -13.09 -4.35
N TYR A 132 -1.20 -12.39 -3.36
CA TYR A 132 -0.45 -12.97 -2.25
C TYR A 132 -1.21 -14.08 -1.50
N LYS A 133 -2.48 -13.85 -1.16
CA LYS A 133 -3.30 -14.77 -0.34
C LYS A 133 -3.46 -16.17 -0.95
N ASP A 134 -3.27 -16.29 -2.27
CA ASP A 134 -3.45 -17.56 -2.99
C ASP A 134 -2.15 -18.32 -3.20
N THR A 135 -1.01 -17.72 -2.88
CA THR A 135 0.31 -18.39 -2.88
C THR A 135 0.36 -19.50 -1.82
N GLN A 136 1.20 -20.50 -2.04
CA GLN A 136 1.47 -21.53 -1.05
C GLN A 136 2.31 -20.99 0.11
N PHE A 137 3.22 -20.06 -0.18
CA PHE A 137 4.02 -19.35 0.82
C PHE A 137 3.13 -18.70 1.89
N SER A 138 2.08 -17.98 1.47
CA SER A 138 1.16 -17.30 2.40
C SER A 138 0.46 -18.24 3.38
N LYS A 139 0.25 -19.50 2.99
CA LYS A 139 -0.45 -20.52 3.79
C LYS A 139 0.46 -21.21 4.81
N ARG A 140 1.78 -21.07 4.68
CA ARG A 140 2.77 -21.82 5.45
C ARG A 140 3.70 -20.94 6.27
N THR A 141 3.96 -19.73 5.78
CA THR A 141 4.92 -18.83 6.41
C THR A 141 4.46 -18.40 7.80
N LYS A 142 5.42 -18.31 8.73
CA LYS A 142 5.24 -17.69 10.05
C LYS A 142 5.77 -16.27 10.09
N ILE A 143 6.45 -15.84 9.02
CA ILE A 143 7.01 -14.49 8.93
C ILE A 143 5.84 -13.53 8.72
N PRO A 144 5.77 -12.45 9.50
CA PRO A 144 4.88 -11.33 9.23
C PRO A 144 5.00 -10.85 7.77
N VAL A 145 3.88 -10.87 7.03
CA VAL A 145 3.83 -10.34 5.66
C VAL A 145 2.74 -9.28 5.56
N VAL A 146 3.10 -8.08 5.11
CA VAL A 146 2.17 -6.96 4.97
C VAL A 146 2.14 -6.52 3.50
N GLY A 147 0.94 -6.50 2.91
CA GLY A 147 0.71 -6.02 1.55
C GLY A 147 0.17 -4.59 1.52
N ILE A 148 0.50 -3.85 0.46
CA ILE A 148 0.12 -2.44 0.32
C ILE A 148 -1.39 -2.22 0.19
N VAL A 149 -2.14 -3.23 -0.27
CA VAL A 149 -3.57 -3.12 -0.60
C VAL A 149 -4.41 -2.70 0.60
N ASN A 150 -4.19 -3.31 1.77
CA ASN A 150 -4.92 -2.94 2.98
C ASN A 150 -4.65 -1.48 3.37
N THR A 151 -3.39 -1.03 3.24
CA THR A 151 -3.02 0.38 3.47
C THR A 151 -3.79 1.30 2.53
N GLY A 152 -3.86 0.96 1.23
CA GLY A 152 -4.58 1.75 0.24
C GLY A 152 -6.09 1.78 0.51
N VAL A 153 -6.70 0.64 0.87
CA VAL A 153 -8.13 0.57 1.22
C VAL A 153 -8.44 1.45 2.43
N GLU A 154 -7.63 1.40 3.50
CA GLU A 154 -7.84 2.27 4.66
C GLU A 154 -7.62 3.74 4.34
N LEU A 155 -6.60 4.07 3.53
CA LEU A 155 -6.31 5.44 3.12
C LEU A 155 -7.48 6.05 2.33
N ILE A 156 -8.03 5.30 1.37
CA ILE A 156 -9.21 5.70 0.60
C ILE A 156 -10.43 5.81 1.51
N ALA A 157 -10.66 4.80 2.37
CA ALA A 157 -11.80 4.78 3.28
C ALA A 157 -11.81 5.98 4.23
N ASN A 158 -10.65 6.38 4.75
CA ASN A 158 -10.50 7.59 5.57
C ASN A 158 -10.86 8.84 4.75
N GLY A 159 -10.28 8.99 3.55
CA GLY A 159 -10.61 10.12 2.68
C GLY A 159 -12.10 10.21 2.34
N MET A 160 -12.76 9.09 2.05
CA MET A 160 -14.19 9.05 1.75
C MET A 160 -15.07 9.31 2.99
N ARG A 161 -14.60 9.01 4.21
CA ARG A 161 -15.28 9.40 5.45
C ARG A 161 -15.17 10.90 5.72
N ASP A 162 -13.99 11.46 5.47
CA ASP A 162 -13.74 12.90 5.62
C ASP A 162 -14.52 13.72 4.58
N HIS A 163 -14.89 13.08 3.45
CA HIS A 163 -15.69 13.68 2.37
C HIS A 163 -16.89 12.79 2.00
N ALA A 164 -17.97 12.89 2.77
CA ALA A 164 -19.13 12.00 2.71
C ALA A 164 -19.80 11.87 1.33
N GLU A 165 -19.69 12.88 0.46
CA GLU A 165 -20.25 12.90 -0.90
C GLU A 165 -19.24 12.51 -1.99
N ALA A 166 -17.98 12.23 -1.63
CA ALA A 166 -16.93 12.00 -2.62
C ALA A 166 -17.02 10.63 -3.30
N SER A 167 -16.76 10.58 -4.59
CA SER A 167 -16.38 9.33 -5.27
C SER A 167 -14.86 9.20 -5.27
N VAL A 168 -14.36 7.98 -5.48
CA VAL A 168 -12.92 7.72 -5.65
C VAL A 168 -12.64 7.14 -7.03
N ILE A 169 -11.57 7.60 -7.67
CA ILE A 169 -10.93 6.90 -8.79
C ILE A 169 -9.69 6.18 -8.27
N ILE A 170 -9.64 4.87 -8.50
CA ILE A 170 -8.55 3.97 -8.15
C ILE A 170 -7.80 3.65 -9.44
N PHE A 171 -6.64 4.27 -9.62
CA PHE A 171 -5.75 3.98 -10.74
C PHE A 171 -4.84 2.81 -10.37
N GLY A 172 -4.71 1.83 -11.25
CA GLY A 172 -3.85 0.68 -11.00
C GLY A 172 -3.52 -0.11 -12.25
N THR A 173 -2.64 -1.08 -12.09
CA THR A 173 -2.29 -2.01 -13.18
C THR A 173 -3.48 -2.88 -13.59
N PRO A 174 -3.48 -3.48 -14.79
CA PRO A 174 -4.54 -4.38 -15.23
C PRO A 174 -4.87 -5.47 -14.22
N THR A 175 -3.86 -6.14 -13.64
CA THR A 175 -4.09 -7.18 -12.64
C THR A 175 -4.67 -6.61 -11.35
N THR A 176 -4.18 -5.45 -10.87
CA THR A 176 -4.70 -4.83 -9.65
C THR A 176 -6.18 -4.51 -9.78
N ILE A 177 -6.58 -3.94 -10.93
CA ILE A 177 -7.96 -3.53 -11.19
C ILE A 177 -8.87 -4.74 -11.43
N SER A 178 -8.40 -5.74 -12.19
CA SER A 178 -9.22 -6.93 -12.51
C SER A 178 -9.50 -7.82 -11.31
N GLU A 179 -8.61 -7.83 -10.31
CA GLU A 179 -8.80 -8.62 -9.08
C GLU A 179 -9.86 -8.03 -8.14
N GLY A 180 -10.37 -6.82 -8.41
CA GLY A 180 -11.48 -6.20 -7.67
C GLY A 180 -11.24 -5.96 -6.18
N THR A 181 -10.04 -6.23 -5.66
CA THR A 181 -9.77 -6.33 -4.22
C THR A 181 -9.96 -4.99 -3.50
N TYR A 182 -9.62 -3.88 -4.17
CA TYR A 182 -9.85 -2.54 -3.64
C TYR A 182 -11.34 -2.21 -3.53
N GLN A 183 -12.11 -2.49 -4.59
CA GLN A 183 -13.55 -2.26 -4.63
C GLN A 183 -14.25 -3.12 -3.56
N GLU A 184 -13.92 -4.40 -3.48
CA GLU A 184 -14.44 -5.31 -2.45
C GLU A 184 -14.11 -4.82 -1.04
N GLY A 185 -12.87 -4.39 -0.79
CA GLY A 185 -12.44 -3.87 0.50
C GLY A 185 -13.20 -2.61 0.93
N LEU A 186 -13.46 -1.70 -0.01
CA LEU A 186 -14.23 -0.48 0.25
C LEU A 186 -15.72 -0.77 0.44
N MET A 187 -16.31 -1.65 -0.38
CA MET A 187 -17.72 -2.06 -0.21
C MET A 187 -17.94 -2.75 1.15
N LYS A 188 -17.02 -3.60 1.60
CA LYS A 188 -17.05 -4.19 2.95
C LYS A 188 -17.00 -3.15 4.08
N LYS A 189 -16.43 -1.97 3.81
CA LYS A 189 -16.41 -0.83 4.74
C LYS A 189 -17.65 0.07 4.64
N GLY A 190 -18.64 -0.31 3.82
CA GLY A 190 -19.93 0.37 3.72
C GLY A 190 -20.02 1.45 2.65
N PHE A 191 -19.03 1.58 1.75
CA PHE A 191 -19.11 2.51 0.63
C PHE A 191 -19.89 1.90 -0.54
N ALA A 192 -20.78 2.70 -1.15
CA ALA A 192 -21.59 2.27 -2.29
C ALA A 192 -20.73 2.01 -3.53
N ALA A 193 -21.04 0.94 -4.28
CA ALA A 193 -20.26 0.52 -5.45
C ALA A 193 -20.20 1.61 -6.53
N GLU A 194 -21.27 2.38 -6.68
CA GLU A 194 -21.42 3.46 -7.67
C GLU A 194 -20.47 4.64 -7.41
N ARG A 195 -19.87 4.71 -6.22
CA ARG A 195 -18.89 5.74 -5.82
C ARG A 195 -17.43 5.29 -5.98
N ILE A 196 -17.20 4.05 -6.40
CA ILE A 196 -15.87 3.43 -6.48
C ILE A 196 -15.56 3.15 -7.94
N HIS A 197 -14.75 4.00 -8.56
CA HIS A 197 -14.39 3.90 -9.96
C HIS A 197 -12.97 3.35 -10.08
N ALA A 198 -12.79 2.33 -10.91
CA ALA A 198 -11.50 1.69 -11.10
C ALA A 198 -10.99 1.95 -12.54
N GLN A 199 -9.77 2.44 -12.66
CA GLN A 199 -9.12 2.71 -13.94
C GLN A 199 -7.86 1.85 -14.07
N SER A 200 -7.89 0.95 -15.06
CA SER A 200 -6.70 0.20 -15.46
C SER A 200 -5.79 1.10 -16.29
N CYS A 201 -4.50 1.08 -15.98
CA CYS A 201 -3.46 1.83 -16.70
C CYS A 201 -2.37 0.85 -17.19
N PRO A 202 -2.60 0.13 -18.30
CA PRO A 202 -1.62 -0.80 -18.85
C PRO A 202 -0.30 -0.11 -19.20
N GLU A 203 0.81 -0.78 -18.93
CA GLU A 203 2.19 -0.36 -19.27
C GLU A 203 2.69 0.96 -18.64
N LEU A 204 1.84 1.72 -17.94
CA LEU A 204 2.23 3.01 -17.37
C LEU A 204 3.43 2.89 -16.41
N GLU A 205 3.51 1.78 -15.66
CA GLU A 205 4.64 1.51 -14.77
C GLU A 205 5.99 1.49 -15.52
N SER A 206 6.01 0.95 -16.73
CA SER A 206 7.22 0.80 -17.56
C SER A 206 7.70 2.17 -18.06
N PHE A 207 6.77 3.03 -18.50
CA PHE A 207 7.10 4.38 -18.96
C PHE A 207 7.59 5.26 -17.82
N ILE A 208 6.92 5.22 -16.67
CA ILE A 208 7.36 5.96 -15.48
C ILE A 208 8.73 5.47 -14.98
N GLU A 209 9.01 4.16 -15.04
CA GLU A 209 10.31 3.63 -14.63
C GLU A 209 11.45 4.10 -15.54
N ASN A 210 11.19 4.25 -16.84
CA ASN A 210 12.16 4.74 -17.81
C ASN A 210 12.45 6.24 -17.64
N ASP A 211 11.40 7.05 -17.52
CA ASP A 211 11.50 8.47 -17.25
C ASP A 211 10.22 8.98 -16.53
N PRO A 212 10.27 9.20 -15.20
CA PRO A 212 9.12 9.69 -14.45
C PRO A 212 8.63 11.08 -14.87
N GLN A 213 9.47 11.84 -15.57
CA GLN A 213 9.20 13.21 -16.02
C GLN A 213 9.22 13.31 -17.56
N GLY A 214 9.12 12.18 -18.25
CA GLY A 214 9.14 12.11 -19.71
C GLY A 214 7.76 12.30 -20.36
N ASP A 215 7.75 12.81 -21.59
CA ASP A 215 6.55 13.11 -22.36
C ASP A 215 5.62 11.90 -22.56
N GLU A 216 6.18 10.69 -22.67
CA GLU A 216 5.40 9.46 -22.88
C GLU A 216 4.60 9.07 -21.62
N ALA A 217 5.21 9.22 -20.44
CA ALA A 217 4.52 9.01 -19.17
C ALA A 217 3.40 10.05 -18.98
N GLU A 218 3.69 11.33 -19.31
CA GLU A 218 2.70 12.40 -19.27
C GLU A 218 1.50 12.13 -20.18
N MET A 219 1.76 11.76 -21.44
CA MET A 219 0.71 11.48 -22.43
C MET A 219 -0.20 10.33 -21.97
N LEU A 220 0.39 9.25 -21.44
CA LEU A 220 -0.38 8.11 -20.92
C LEU A 220 -1.21 8.49 -19.69
N ILE A 221 -0.64 9.24 -18.75
CA ILE A 221 -1.36 9.72 -17.56
C ILE A 221 -2.56 10.56 -17.98
N SER A 222 -2.38 11.49 -18.91
CA SER A 222 -3.47 12.32 -19.45
C SER A 222 -4.57 11.47 -20.10
N GLY A 223 -4.20 10.48 -20.91
CA GLY A 223 -5.14 9.52 -21.51
C GLY A 223 -5.95 8.76 -20.46
N PHE A 224 -5.30 8.18 -19.45
CA PHE A 224 -5.99 7.41 -18.41
C PHE A 224 -6.88 8.29 -17.52
N VAL A 225 -6.47 9.53 -17.22
CA VAL A 225 -7.32 10.48 -16.49
C VAL A 225 -8.58 10.80 -17.31
N SER A 226 -8.43 11.08 -18.61
CA SER A 226 -9.57 11.32 -19.50
C SER A 226 -10.54 10.13 -19.55
N GLU A 227 -10.02 8.91 -19.73
CA GLU A 227 -10.82 7.68 -19.71
C GLU A 227 -11.57 7.48 -18.39
N ALA A 228 -10.91 7.78 -17.26
CA ALA A 228 -11.52 7.62 -15.95
C ALA A 228 -12.63 8.63 -15.71
N LEU A 229 -12.43 9.89 -16.10
CA LEU A 229 -13.42 10.96 -15.97
C LEU A 229 -14.66 10.72 -16.84
N GLN A 230 -14.51 10.11 -18.02
CA GLN A 230 -15.63 9.73 -18.89
C GLN A 230 -16.58 8.69 -18.26
N LYS A 231 -16.13 7.97 -17.23
CA LYS A 231 -16.93 6.97 -16.49
C LYS A 231 -17.72 7.58 -15.33
N LEU A 232 -17.51 8.86 -15.03
CA LEU A 232 -18.20 9.55 -13.94
C LEU A 232 -19.57 10.09 -14.38
N PRO A 233 -20.53 10.24 -13.45
CA PRO A 233 -21.77 10.95 -13.73
C PRO A 233 -21.50 12.44 -14.03
N SER A 234 -22.46 13.09 -14.71
CA SER A 234 -22.43 14.53 -14.99
C SER A 234 -23.55 15.25 -14.21
N PRO A 235 -23.24 16.26 -13.38
CA PRO A 235 -21.90 16.76 -13.03
C PRO A 235 -21.11 15.77 -12.14
N PRO A 236 -19.76 15.80 -12.16
CA PRO A 236 -18.97 14.90 -11.34
C PRO A 236 -19.08 15.27 -9.84
N PRO A 237 -19.13 14.28 -8.93
CA PRO A 237 -19.06 14.52 -7.50
C PRO A 237 -17.66 14.99 -7.10
N PRO A 238 -17.46 15.46 -5.84
CA PRO A 238 -16.12 15.63 -5.29
C PRO A 238 -15.31 14.35 -5.48
N LEU A 239 -14.06 14.49 -5.93
CA LEU A 239 -13.30 13.36 -6.45
C LEU A 239 -12.04 13.12 -5.63
N LEU A 240 -11.97 11.99 -4.94
CA LEU A 240 -10.70 11.45 -4.44
C LEU A 240 -10.00 10.69 -5.56
N VAL A 241 -8.68 10.79 -5.59
CA VAL A 241 -7.84 10.07 -6.55
C VAL A 241 -6.89 9.21 -5.74
N SER A 242 -6.74 7.94 -6.10
CA SER A 242 -5.81 7.03 -5.45
C SER A 242 -4.91 6.36 -6.47
N LEU A 243 -3.59 6.42 -6.22
CA LEU A 243 -2.54 5.89 -7.08
C LEU A 243 -2.10 4.51 -6.56
N ASN A 244 -2.77 3.45 -7.02
CA ASN A 244 -2.59 2.07 -6.55
C ASN A 244 -1.65 1.26 -7.44
N CYS A 245 -0.54 1.88 -7.83
CA CYS A 245 0.67 1.26 -8.36
C CYS A 245 1.87 1.99 -7.73
N THR A 246 2.91 1.26 -7.36
CA THR A 246 4.05 1.85 -6.65
C THR A 246 4.81 2.87 -7.49
N HIS A 247 4.77 2.75 -8.82
CA HIS A 247 5.42 3.70 -9.73
C HIS A 247 4.71 5.05 -9.82
N TYR A 248 3.38 5.09 -9.71
CA TYR A 248 2.60 6.28 -10.09
C TYR A 248 2.96 7.53 -9.28
N GLY A 249 3.44 7.35 -8.04
CA GLY A 249 3.89 8.45 -7.20
C GLY A 249 5.15 9.18 -7.69
N TYR A 250 5.96 8.58 -8.57
CA TYR A 250 7.13 9.25 -9.15
C TYR A 250 6.75 10.37 -10.14
N SER A 251 5.53 10.33 -10.68
CA SER A 251 5.02 11.27 -11.68
C SER A 251 3.85 12.11 -11.15
N LEU A 252 3.79 12.36 -9.84
CA LEU A 252 2.71 13.14 -9.20
C LEU A 252 2.37 14.47 -9.93
N PRO A 253 3.36 15.29 -10.37
CA PRO A 253 3.05 16.53 -11.09
C PRO A 253 2.24 16.33 -12.38
N PHE A 254 2.45 15.20 -13.10
CA PHE A 254 1.68 14.89 -14.31
C PHE A 254 0.24 14.46 -14.00
N TRP A 255 0.00 13.79 -12.88
CA TRP A 255 -1.36 13.52 -12.42
C TRP A 255 -2.10 14.82 -12.10
N GLU A 256 -1.46 15.73 -11.34
CA GLU A 256 -2.03 17.04 -11.00
C GLU A 256 -2.33 17.86 -12.25
N LYS A 257 -1.38 17.92 -13.20
CA LYS A 257 -1.56 18.60 -14.49
C LYS A 257 -2.71 18.00 -15.31
N ALA A 258 -2.77 16.68 -15.45
CA ALA A 258 -3.82 16.01 -16.23
C ALA A 258 -5.24 16.32 -15.70
N PHE A 259 -5.43 16.31 -14.37
CA PHE A 259 -6.72 16.70 -13.79
C PHE A 259 -7.03 18.19 -14.00
N ALA A 260 -6.04 19.07 -13.84
CA ALA A 260 -6.21 20.50 -14.06
C ALA A 260 -6.59 20.84 -15.51
N GLU A 261 -5.95 20.21 -16.49
CA GLU A 261 -6.27 20.36 -17.93
C GLU A 261 -7.65 19.82 -18.29
N ALA A 262 -8.12 18.79 -17.58
CA ALA A 262 -9.48 18.28 -17.70
C ALA A 262 -10.53 19.17 -16.99
N GLY A 263 -10.12 20.28 -16.36
CA GLY A 263 -11.00 21.20 -15.64
C GLY A 263 -11.53 20.62 -14.32
N VAL A 264 -10.86 19.62 -13.75
CA VAL A 264 -11.23 18.95 -12.51
C VAL A 264 -10.19 19.26 -11.43
N THR A 265 -10.64 19.74 -10.27
CA THR A 265 -9.79 19.85 -9.08
C THR A 265 -10.14 18.71 -8.13
N PRO A 266 -9.38 17.60 -8.13
CA PRO A 266 -9.64 16.52 -7.19
C PRO A 266 -9.35 16.99 -5.76
N LEU A 267 -9.98 16.30 -4.82
CA LEU A 267 -9.53 16.20 -3.44
C LEU A 267 -8.11 15.60 -3.40
N PRO A 268 -7.40 15.59 -2.25
CA PRO A 268 -6.00 15.15 -2.20
C PRO A 268 -5.74 13.81 -2.89
N ILE A 269 -4.72 13.79 -3.77
CA ILE A 269 -4.26 12.57 -4.42
C ILE A 269 -3.61 11.67 -3.36
N LEU A 270 -4.18 10.48 -3.19
CA LEU A 270 -3.77 9.50 -2.22
C LEU A 270 -2.68 8.61 -2.80
N ASN A 271 -1.56 8.50 -2.08
CA ASN A 271 -0.45 7.61 -2.42
C ASN A 271 -0.19 6.61 -1.26
N PRO A 272 -0.61 5.33 -1.41
CA PRO A 272 -0.42 4.30 -0.40
C PRO A 272 1.04 4.02 -0.02
N ASN A 273 2.02 4.27 -0.91
CA ASN A 273 3.43 3.94 -0.67
C ASN A 273 3.96 4.58 0.62
N SER A 274 3.64 5.87 0.80
CA SER A 274 4.10 6.66 1.96
C SER A 274 3.45 6.24 3.28
N ARG A 275 2.27 5.62 3.23
CA ARG A 275 1.49 5.19 4.40
C ARG A 275 1.77 3.75 4.80
N MET A 276 2.17 2.91 3.85
CA MET A 276 2.43 1.49 4.12
C MET A 276 3.51 1.29 5.18
N THR A 277 4.47 2.20 5.24
CA THR A 277 5.59 2.16 6.18
C THR A 277 5.24 2.72 7.57
N ASP A 278 4.03 3.27 7.78
CA ASP A 278 3.60 3.75 9.10
C ASP A 278 3.56 2.63 10.14
N ILE A 279 3.30 1.40 9.69
CA ILE A 279 3.33 0.21 10.55
C ILE A 279 4.69 0.01 11.22
N LEU A 280 5.78 0.57 10.67
CA LEU A 280 7.14 0.41 11.19
C LEU A 280 7.47 1.38 12.34
N ALA A 281 6.63 2.39 12.57
CA ALA A 281 6.85 3.45 13.56
C ALA A 281 5.93 3.29 14.78
N ASN A 282 5.94 2.11 15.41
CA ASN A 282 5.12 1.86 16.60
C ASN A 282 5.54 2.78 17.76
N ARG A 283 4.61 3.65 18.18
CA ARG A 283 4.82 4.69 19.20
C ARG A 283 5.30 4.15 20.55
N GLU A 284 4.96 2.92 20.91
CA GLU A 284 5.39 2.30 22.16
C GLU A 284 6.92 2.08 22.21
N TYR A 285 7.55 1.88 21.05
CA TYR A 285 8.98 1.53 20.96
C TYR A 285 9.85 2.68 20.45
N VAL A 286 9.26 3.84 20.13
CA VAL A 286 10.00 5.00 19.62
C VAL A 286 11.03 5.47 20.65
N GLY A 287 12.27 5.68 20.19
CA GLY A 287 13.37 6.17 21.03
C GLY A 287 14.00 5.10 21.94
N ARG A 288 13.71 3.81 21.72
CA ARG A 288 14.30 2.70 22.47
C ARG A 288 15.83 2.67 22.39
N HIS A 289 16.41 3.14 21.29
CA HIS A 289 17.86 3.21 21.07
C HIS A 289 18.33 4.63 20.73
N HIS A 290 19.63 4.89 20.90
CA HIS A 290 20.22 6.21 20.60
C HIS A 290 20.17 6.54 19.10
N LYS A 291 20.38 5.53 18.25
CA LYS A 291 20.32 5.58 16.78
C LYS A 291 19.90 4.21 16.25
N THR A 292 19.28 4.18 15.08
CA THR A 292 19.14 2.96 14.25
C THR A 292 20.20 2.98 13.17
N GLU A 293 21.09 2.00 13.14
CA GLU A 293 21.95 1.77 11.97
C GLU A 293 21.14 1.11 10.86
N VAL A 294 21.24 1.62 9.63
CA VAL A 294 20.53 1.05 8.49
C VAL A 294 21.50 0.53 7.44
N SER A 295 21.11 -0.54 6.76
CA SER A 295 21.75 -0.95 5.50
C SER A 295 20.67 -1.33 4.49
N ILE A 296 20.99 -1.29 3.20
CA ILE A 296 20.08 -1.72 2.15
C ILE A 296 20.84 -2.44 1.03
N LYS A 297 20.24 -3.51 0.50
CA LYS A 297 20.62 -4.14 -0.76
C LYS A 297 19.47 -4.06 -1.76
N VAL A 298 19.79 -3.85 -3.03
CA VAL A 298 18.85 -3.96 -4.15
C VAL A 298 19.24 -5.20 -4.92
N VAL A 299 18.35 -6.20 -4.99
CA VAL A 299 18.63 -7.49 -5.65
C VAL A 299 17.58 -7.70 -6.73
N SER A 300 18.03 -8.06 -7.94
CA SER A 300 17.14 -8.22 -9.10
C SER A 300 17.55 -9.42 -9.94
N MET A 301 16.56 -10.17 -10.42
CA MET A 301 16.81 -11.20 -11.45
C MET A 301 17.19 -10.57 -12.78
N VAL A 302 16.56 -9.45 -13.08
CA VAL A 302 16.71 -8.71 -14.32
C VAL A 302 17.70 -7.57 -14.10
N GLU A 303 18.63 -7.39 -15.04
CA GLU A 303 19.55 -6.25 -14.98
C GLU A 303 18.78 -4.92 -15.03
N ILE A 304 19.01 -4.08 -14.04
CA ILE A 304 18.42 -2.73 -14.02
C ILE A 304 19.27 -1.84 -14.92
N SER A 305 18.66 -1.32 -15.99
CA SER A 305 19.37 -0.50 -16.96
C SER A 305 19.88 0.81 -16.35
N ARG A 306 20.99 1.32 -16.91
CA ARG A 306 21.57 2.61 -16.49
C ARG A 306 20.55 3.75 -16.56
N GLN A 307 19.72 3.78 -17.60
CA GLN A 307 18.66 4.77 -17.76
C GLN A 307 17.69 4.78 -16.57
N LYS A 308 17.19 3.60 -16.17
CA LYS A 308 16.28 3.46 -15.01
C LYS A 308 16.93 3.84 -13.69
N ILE A 309 18.23 3.57 -13.53
CA ILE A 309 18.99 3.99 -12.35
C ILE A 309 19.10 5.52 -12.32
N GLU A 310 19.46 6.15 -13.45
CA GLU A 310 19.65 7.59 -13.56
C GLU A 310 18.33 8.36 -13.42
N SER A 311 17.19 7.77 -13.84
CA SER A 311 15.87 8.37 -13.70
C SER A 311 15.35 8.34 -12.25
N LEU A 312 15.50 7.23 -11.53
CA LEU A 312 14.91 7.06 -10.20
C LEU A 312 15.82 7.46 -9.04
N ALA A 313 17.15 7.28 -9.16
CA ALA A 313 18.07 7.52 -8.04
C ALA A 313 18.05 8.97 -7.51
N PRO A 314 17.93 10.02 -8.35
CA PRO A 314 17.81 11.39 -7.85
C PRO A 314 16.57 11.60 -6.97
N TRP A 315 15.41 11.08 -7.40
CA TRP A 315 14.16 11.18 -6.64
C TRP A 315 14.28 10.43 -5.31
N LEU A 316 14.77 9.19 -5.35
CA LEU A 316 14.98 8.38 -4.14
C LEU A 316 15.94 9.04 -3.17
N GLY A 317 16.99 9.71 -3.67
CA GLY A 317 18.01 10.37 -2.86
C GLY A 317 17.49 11.56 -2.05
N GLN A 318 16.36 12.16 -2.44
CA GLN A 318 15.69 13.20 -1.66
C GLN A 318 15.07 12.65 -0.37
N ILE A 319 14.71 11.36 -0.36
CA ILE A 319 14.08 10.68 0.78
C ILE A 319 15.12 9.86 1.57
N SER A 320 15.95 9.10 0.87
CA SER A 320 16.93 8.16 1.41
C SER A 320 18.14 8.06 0.49
N PRO A 321 19.26 8.77 0.82
CA PRO A 321 20.53 8.62 0.11
C PRO A 321 21.01 7.17 0.06
N GLU A 322 20.77 6.39 1.11
CA GLU A 322 21.10 4.96 1.19
C GLU A 322 20.37 4.16 0.11
N THR A 323 19.09 4.44 -0.13
CA THR A 323 18.30 3.75 -1.16
C THR A 323 18.79 4.08 -2.56
N ALA A 324 19.09 5.36 -2.83
CA ALA A 324 19.61 5.79 -4.12
C ALA A 324 20.98 5.13 -4.42
N GLU A 325 21.87 5.06 -3.43
CA GLU A 325 23.18 4.43 -3.60
C GLU A 325 23.07 2.91 -3.77
N ALA A 326 22.17 2.25 -3.03
CA ALA A 326 21.94 0.83 -3.20
C ALA A 326 21.35 0.49 -4.57
N LEU A 327 20.51 1.35 -5.15
CA LEU A 327 20.04 1.20 -6.54
C LEU A 327 21.22 1.28 -7.54
N ARG A 328 22.15 2.22 -7.36
CA ARG A 328 23.35 2.32 -8.22
C ARG A 328 24.26 1.10 -8.09
N ARG A 329 24.26 0.44 -6.93
CA ARG A 329 25.05 -0.77 -6.62
C ARG A 329 24.22 -2.05 -6.63
N GLN A 330 23.15 -2.08 -7.43
CA GLN A 330 22.26 -3.24 -7.50
C GLN A 330 23.02 -4.55 -7.76
N GLU A 331 22.53 -5.63 -7.14
CA GLU A 331 23.02 -6.98 -7.34
C GLU A 331 22.15 -7.71 -8.38
N HIS A 332 22.68 -7.87 -9.59
CA HIS A 332 22.05 -8.68 -10.63
C HIS A 332 22.31 -10.17 -10.39
N ARG A 333 21.24 -10.95 -10.21
CA ARG A 333 21.28 -12.40 -9.96
C ARG A 333 20.37 -13.13 -10.97
N PRO A 334 20.86 -13.51 -12.16
CA PRO A 334 20.03 -14.08 -13.24
C PRO A 334 19.20 -15.32 -12.86
N SER A 335 19.59 -16.06 -11.82
CA SER A 335 18.88 -17.24 -11.31
C SER A 335 18.29 -16.98 -9.91
N LEU A 336 17.80 -15.76 -9.66
CA LEU A 336 17.28 -15.36 -8.34
C LEU A 336 16.10 -16.22 -7.89
N PHE A 337 15.23 -16.67 -8.81
CA PHE A 337 14.13 -17.62 -8.55
C PHE A 337 13.74 -18.34 -9.85
N GLU A 338 12.97 -19.42 -9.75
CA GLU A 338 12.52 -20.17 -10.94
C GLU A 338 11.18 -19.61 -11.43
N TRP A 339 11.04 -19.34 -12.72
CA TRP A 339 9.79 -18.83 -13.29
C TRP A 339 9.40 -19.52 -14.61
N ASN A 340 10.39 -19.86 -15.44
CA ASN A 340 10.20 -20.40 -16.79
C ASN A 340 9.30 -21.64 -16.82
N LYS A 341 9.45 -22.57 -15.87
CA LYS A 341 8.62 -23.80 -15.83
C LYS A 341 7.13 -23.55 -15.55
N PHE A 342 6.77 -22.36 -15.05
CA PHE A 342 5.40 -22.04 -14.68
C PHE A 342 4.65 -21.31 -15.79
N VAL A 343 5.35 -20.74 -16.77
CA VAL A 343 4.76 -19.94 -17.83
C VAL A 343 4.57 -20.79 -19.08
N SER A 344 3.34 -20.83 -19.57
CA SER A 344 3.02 -21.54 -20.81
C SER A 344 3.61 -20.78 -22.00
N ARG A 345 4.47 -21.43 -22.78
CA ARG A 345 5.02 -20.86 -24.02
C ARG A 345 3.90 -20.48 -24.99
#